data_AF-A0A1V6PBW2-F1
#
_entry.id   AF-A0A1V6PBW2-F1
#
_cell.length_a   1.000
_cell.length_b   1.000
_cell.length_c   1.000
_cell.angle_alpha   90.00
_cell.angle_beta   90.00
_cell.angle_gamma   90.00
#
_symmetry.space_group_name_H-M   'P 1'
#
loop_
_entity.id
_entity.type
_entity.pdbx_description
1 polymer ?
#
loop_
_entity_poly.entity_id
_entity_poly.type
_entity_poly.pdbx_seq_one_letter_code
_entity_poly.pdbx_strand_id
1 'polypeptide(L)'
;MASSSEQKDAKQALAEDKWDDCMSCRVTGSAAFIGAGIYSYYSGMANLRKQEKNIMKSTSQYKMGSRRLGVSSIAATLVGLGIYRAFN
;
A
#
# COMPACT_ATOMS: atom_id res chain seq x y z
N MET A 1 -0.78 -10.71 9.62
CA MET A 1 -1.76 -11.19 10.62
C MET A 1 -1.63 -10.30 11.83
N ALA A 2 -2.47 -9.27 11.96
CA ALA A 2 -2.69 -8.57 13.23
C ALA A 2 -4.04 -9.06 13.77
N SER A 3 -4.05 -9.51 15.01
CA SER A 3 -5.12 -10.28 15.63
C SER A 3 -6.37 -9.44 15.90
N SER A 4 -7.56 -9.99 15.58
CA SER A 4 -8.86 -9.30 15.65
C SER A 4 -9.39 -9.02 17.07
N SER A 5 -8.77 -9.54 18.12
CA SER A 5 -9.18 -9.32 19.53
C SER A 5 -8.70 -7.97 20.07
N GLU A 6 -7.47 -7.58 19.77
CA GLU A 6 -6.87 -6.29 20.19
C GLU A 6 -7.54 -5.10 19.49
N GLN A 7 -8.08 -5.34 18.28
CA GLN A 7 -8.82 -4.34 17.50
C GLN A 7 -10.16 -3.93 18.12
N LYS A 8 -10.82 -4.79 18.92
CA LYS A 8 -12.14 -4.47 19.49
C LYS A 8 -12.04 -3.54 20.70
N ASP A 9 -11.07 -3.79 21.57
CA ASP A 9 -10.77 -2.94 22.73
C ASP A 9 -10.18 -1.60 22.29
N ALA A 10 -9.24 -1.64 21.33
CA ALA A 10 -8.71 -0.44 20.69
C ALA A 10 -9.82 0.37 20.00
N LYS A 11 -10.74 -0.26 19.27
CA LYS A 11 -11.86 0.45 18.63
C LYS A 11 -12.83 1.09 19.62
N GLN A 12 -12.99 0.52 20.81
CA GLN A 12 -13.89 1.04 21.84
C GLN A 12 -13.24 2.21 22.61
N ALA A 13 -11.94 2.13 22.89
CA ALA A 13 -11.16 3.26 23.40
C ALA A 13 -11.06 4.41 22.38
N LEU A 14 -10.84 4.09 21.10
CA LEU A 14 -10.82 5.07 19.99
C LEU A 14 -12.20 5.67 19.67
N ALA A 15 -13.30 5.04 20.11
CA ALA A 15 -14.65 5.56 19.89
C ALA A 15 -15.06 6.62 20.93
N GLU A 16 -14.47 6.57 22.13
CA GLU A 16 -14.57 7.63 23.15
C GLU A 16 -13.55 8.76 22.87
N ASP A 17 -12.38 8.44 22.30
CA ASP A 17 -11.43 9.40 21.73
C ASP A 17 -11.84 9.91 20.33
N LYS A 18 -13.08 10.41 20.23
CA LYS A 18 -13.61 11.13 19.05
C LYS A 18 -12.97 12.51 18.85
N TRP A 19 -11.72 12.69 19.25
CA TRP A 19 -10.93 13.87 18.94
C TRP A 19 -10.29 13.60 17.58
N ASP A 20 -10.72 14.38 16.58
CA ASP A 20 -10.22 14.41 15.20
C ASP A 20 -8.83 13.79 15.06
N ASP A 21 -8.69 12.71 14.25
CA ASP A 21 -7.43 12.05 13.85
C ASP A 21 -6.24 12.99 14.15
N CYS A 22 -5.59 12.85 15.32
CA CYS A 22 -4.61 13.84 15.77
C CYS A 22 -3.65 14.13 14.63
N MET A 23 -3.26 15.40 14.39
CA MET A 23 -2.44 15.77 13.23
C MET A 23 -1.27 14.79 13.02
N SER A 24 -0.63 14.36 14.11
CA SER A 24 0.41 13.33 14.13
C SER A 24 -0.02 11.96 13.59
N CYS A 25 -1.20 11.46 13.96
CA CYS A 25 -1.77 10.19 13.47
C CYS A 25 -2.12 10.26 11.98
N ARG A 26 -2.66 11.40 11.52
CA ARG A 26 -2.91 11.64 10.10
C ARG A 26 -1.63 11.66 9.29
N VAL A 27 -0.63 12.40 9.76
CA VAL A 27 0.70 12.48 9.12
C VAL A 27 1.36 11.11 9.08
N THR A 28 1.37 10.38 10.19
CA THR A 28 2.03 9.07 10.27
C THR A 28 1.34 8.05 9.36
N GLY A 29 0.00 7.98 9.37
CA GLY A 29 -0.75 7.07 8.51
C GLY A 29 -0.58 7.41 7.03
N SER A 30 -0.64 8.69 6.68
CA SER A 30 -0.46 9.15 5.29
C SER A 30 0.96 8.87 4.80
N ALA A 31 1.97 9.17 5.62
CA ALA A 31 3.37 8.88 5.30
C ALA A 31 3.63 7.38 5.14
N ALA A 32 3.03 6.54 5.98
CA ALA A 32 3.13 5.09 5.87
C ALA A 32 2.57 4.57 4.54
N PHE A 33 1.37 5.01 4.14
CA PHE A 33 0.74 4.60 2.88
C PHE A 33 1.49 5.12 1.65
N ILE A 34 1.91 6.39 1.66
CA ILE A 34 2.67 6.99 0.55
C ILE A 34 4.03 6.28 0.43
N GLY A 35 4.75 6.11 1.54
CA GLY A 35 6.02 5.42 1.59
C GLY A 35 5.93 3.98 1.10
N ALA A 36 4.92 3.23 1.58
CA ALA A 36 4.66 1.87 1.13
C ALA A 36 4.32 1.80 -0.37
N GLY A 37 3.57 2.76 -0.90
CA GLY A 37 3.24 2.83 -2.33
C GLY A 37 4.46 3.08 -3.20
N ILE A 38 5.28 4.08 -2.86
CA ILE A 38 6.53 4.39 -3.58
C ILE A 38 7.51 3.21 -3.50
N TYR A 39 7.70 2.64 -2.30
CA TYR A 39 8.57 1.48 -2.11
C TYR A 39 8.10 0.26 -2.91
N SER A 40 6.79 -0.01 -2.92
CA SER A 40 6.21 -1.12 -3.70
C SER A 40 6.43 -0.93 -5.19
N TYR A 41 6.29 0.29 -5.71
CA TYR A 41 6.57 0.59 -7.11
C TYR A 41 8.04 0.33 -7.47
N TYR A 42 8.96 0.89 -6.68
CA TYR A 42 10.39 0.79 -6.94
C TYR A 42 10.89 -0.65 -6.83
N SER A 43 10.61 -1.32 -5.72
CA SER A 43 11.03 -2.71 -5.48
C SER A 43 10.35 -3.68 -6.44
N GLY A 44 9.05 -3.50 -6.71
CA GLY A 44 8.29 -4.31 -7.65
C GLY A 44 8.87 -4.21 -9.05
N MET A 45 9.11 -3.00 -9.55
CA MET A 45 9.72 -2.78 -10.88
C MET A 45 11.13 -3.37 -10.97
N ALA A 46 11.95 -3.24 -9.93
CA ALA A 46 13.28 -3.84 -9.88
C ALA A 46 13.23 -5.37 -9.95
N ASN A 47 12.29 -5.99 -9.24
CA ASN A 47 12.10 -7.45 -9.25
C ASN A 47 11.60 -7.97 -10.60
N LEU A 48 10.73 -7.21 -11.28
CA LEU A 48 10.27 -7.53 -12.63
C LEU A 48 11.42 -7.47 -13.64
N ARG A 49 12.27 -6.44 -13.58
CA ARG A 49 13.45 -6.31 -14.46
C ARG A 49 14.42 -7.47 -14.30
N LYS A 50 14.70 -7.88 -13.06
CA LYS A 50 15.58 -9.02 -12.77
C LYS A 50 15.05 -10.33 -13.37
N GLN A 51 13.73 -10.50 -13.43
CA GLN A 51 13.09 -11.72 -13.93
C GLN A 51 12.61 -11.60 -15.37
N GLU A 52 12.91 -10.51 -16.06
CA GLU A 52 12.38 -10.20 -17.40
C GLU A 52 12.69 -11.32 -18.41
N LYS A 53 13.93 -11.84 -18.39
CA LYS A 53 14.34 -12.96 -19.25
C LYS A 53 13.53 -14.24 -19.02
N ASN A 54 13.23 -14.55 -17.75
CA ASN A 54 12.43 -15.73 -17.40
C ASN A 54 10.95 -15.54 -17.74
N ILE A 55 10.43 -14.32 -17.58
CA ILE A 55 9.04 -13.98 -17.91
C ILE A 55 8.83 -13.99 -19.43
N MET A 56 9.81 -13.54 -20.22
CA MET A 56 9.72 -13.57 -21.68
C MET A 56 9.82 -14.99 -22.25
N LYS A 57 10.57 -15.88 -21.59
CA LYS A 57 10.69 -17.30 -21.96
C LYS A 57 9.47 -18.14 -21.52
N SER A 58 8.66 -17.64 -20.58
CA SER A 58 7.49 -18.34 -20.07
C SER A 58 6.34 -18.36 -21.09
N THR A 59 5.63 -19.48 -21.18
CA THR A 59 4.41 -19.64 -22.01
C THR A 59 3.19 -18.88 -21.45
N SER A 60 3.34 -18.23 -20.29
CA SER A 60 2.26 -17.52 -19.61
C SER A 60 1.64 -16.43 -20.50
N GLN A 61 0.30 -16.42 -20.56
CA GLN A 61 -0.50 -15.35 -21.18
C GLN A 61 -0.27 -14.00 -20.48
N TYR A 62 0.14 -14.02 -19.21
CA TYR A 62 0.43 -12.85 -18.39
C TYR A 62 1.90 -12.44 -18.50
N LYS A 63 2.19 -11.68 -19.56
CA LYS A 63 3.50 -11.09 -19.85
C LYS A 63 3.85 -9.93 -18.89
N MET A 64 5.01 -9.33 -19.11
CA MET A 64 5.54 -8.20 -18.34
C MET A 64 4.56 -7.03 -18.17
N GLY A 65 3.74 -6.73 -19.18
CA GLY A 65 2.79 -5.60 -19.13
C GLY A 65 1.76 -5.71 -18.00
N SER A 66 1.11 -6.87 -17.85
CA SER A 66 0.11 -7.05 -16.79
C SER A 66 0.74 -7.01 -15.39
N ARG A 67 1.94 -7.57 -15.22
CA ARG A 67 2.66 -7.50 -13.94
C ARG A 67 3.03 -6.07 -13.58
N ARG A 68 3.47 -5.27 -14.57
CA ARG A 68 3.74 -3.83 -14.37
C ARG A 68 2.47 -3.09 -14.00
N LEU A 69 1.36 -3.34 -14.70
CA LEU A 69 0.07 -2.74 -14.38
C LEU A 69 -0.40 -3.07 -12.96
N GLY A 70 -0.23 -4.32 -12.51
CA GLY A 70 -0.57 -4.72 -11.14
C GLY A 70 0.26 -4.00 -10.08
N VAL A 71 1.57 -3.89 -10.27
CA VAL A 71 2.44 -3.14 -9.35
C VAL A 71 2.07 -1.65 -9.35
N SER A 72 1.86 -1.07 -10.53
CA SER A 72 1.46 0.33 -10.66
C SER A 72 0.10 0.61 -10.01
N SER A 73 -0.88 -0.28 -10.17
CA SER A 73 -2.21 -0.09 -9.58
C SER A 73 -2.16 -0.17 -8.05
N ILE A 74 -1.44 -1.15 -7.48
CA ILE A 74 -1.27 -1.27 -6.03
C ILE A 74 -0.56 -0.04 -5.48
N ALA A 75 0.52 0.40 -6.12
CA ALA A 75 1.26 1.59 -5.71
C ALA A 75 0.39 2.85 -5.77
N ALA A 76 -0.37 3.04 -6.86
CA ALA A 76 -1.26 4.16 -7.04
C ALA A 76 -2.38 4.18 -5.97
N THR A 77 -2.97 3.02 -5.67
CA THR A 77 -3.99 2.91 -4.61
C THR A 77 -3.42 3.24 -3.24
N LEU A 78 -2.22 2.75 -2.90
CA LEU A 78 -1.57 3.05 -1.62
C LEU A 78 -1.25 4.55 -1.48
N VAL A 79 -0.64 5.16 -2.50
CA VAL A 79 -0.36 6.60 -2.49
C VAL A 79 -1.66 7.40 -2.46
N GLY A 80 -2.66 7.02 -3.24
CA GLY A 80 -3.98 7.66 -3.28
C GLY A 80 -4.69 7.63 -1.93
N LEU A 81 -4.69 6.48 -1.24
CA LEU A 81 -5.24 6.35 0.11
C LEU A 81 -4.48 7.22 1.12
N GLY A 82 -3.15 7.28 1.03
CA GLY A 82 -2.33 8.13 1.88
C GLY A 82 -2.60 9.63 1.68
N ILE A 83 -2.73 10.07 0.42
CA ILE A 83 -3.09 11.45 0.09
C ILE A 83 -4.51 11.76 0.55
N TYR A 84 -5.47 10.87 0.27
CA TYR A 84 -6.86 11.05 0.69
C TYR A 84 -6.97 11.21 2.21
N ARG A 85 -6.26 10.37 2.98
CA ARG A 85 -6.22 10.45 4.44
C ARG A 85 -5.53 11.72 4.97
N ALA A 86 -4.64 12.35 4.20
CA ALA A 86 -4.02 13.61 4.61
C ALA A 86 -5.01 14.79 4.54
N PHE A 87 -5.94 14.76 3.57
CA PHE A 87 -6.87 15.86 3.29
C PHE A 87 -8.29 15.66 3.87
N ASN A 88 -8.73 14.41 4.10
CA ASN A 88 -10.07 14.07 4.61
C ASN A 88 -10.04 13.52 6.03
#